data_AF-A0A966W8K6-F1
#
_entry.id   AF-A0A966W8K6-F1
#
_cell.length_a   1.000
_cell.length_b   1.000
_cell.length_c   1.000
_cell.angle_alpha   90.00
_cell.angle_beta   90.00
_cell.angle_gamma   90.00
#
_symmetry.space_group_name_H-M   'P 1'
#
loop_
_entity.id
_entity.type
_entity.pdbx_description
1 polymer ?
#
loop_
_entity_poly.entity_id
_entity_poly.type
_entity_poly.pdbx_seq_one_letter_code
_entity_poly.pdbx_strand_id
1 'polypeptide(L)'
;MSVADLQAFLSKVSSDEALRSKLHAASGFDDIVTLAADHGHSVDKASVLRAHGEALAGASDVQLKGINSWGDALMHAFGATDAD
;
A
#
# COMPACT_ATOMS: atom_id res chain seq x y z
N MET A 1 -3.35 10.37 12.88
CA MET A 1 -3.10 9.10 12.17
C MET A 1 -1.95 9.35 11.22
N SER A 2 -0.86 8.60 11.39
CA SER A 2 0.49 8.96 10.96
C SER A 2 0.93 8.19 9.71
N VAL A 3 1.77 8.79 8.87
CA VAL A 3 2.49 8.09 7.78
C VAL A 3 3.35 6.94 8.35
N ALA A 4 3.82 7.06 9.59
CA ALA A 4 4.56 5.98 10.26
C ALA A 4 3.70 4.73 10.51
N ASP A 5 2.40 4.89 10.79
CA ASP A 5 1.49 3.75 10.95
C ASP A 5 1.26 3.04 9.61
N LEU A 6 1.16 3.80 8.52
CA LEU A 6 1.08 3.25 7.17
C LEU A 6 2.37 2.52 6.79
N GLN A 7 3.54 3.09 7.09
CA GLN A 7 4.82 2.43 6.85
C GLN A 7 4.98 1.14 7.66
N ALA A 8 4.57 1.14 8.93
CA ALA A 8 4.59 -0.04 9.78
C ALA A 8 3.65 -1.14 9.26
N PHE A 9 2.44 -0.75 8.82
CA PHE A 9 1.49 -1.65 8.18
C PHE A 9 2.08 -2.27 6.90
N LEU A 10 2.66 -1.45 6.03
CA LEU A 10 3.21 -1.94 4.75
C LEU A 10 4.49 -2.78 4.95
N SER A 11 5.29 -2.48 5.97
CA SER A 11 6.41 -3.34 6.38
C SER A 11 5.92 -4.71 6.88
N LYS A 12 4.73 -4.78 7.48
CA LYS A 12 4.10 -6.04 7.84
C LYS A 12 3.57 -6.78 6.61
N VAL A 13 2.98 -6.06 5.65
CA VAL A 13 2.49 -6.62 4.39
C VAL A 13 3.62 -7.26 3.56
N SER A 14 4.81 -6.67 3.52
CA SER A 14 5.94 -7.27 2.80
C SER A 14 6.33 -8.64 3.38
N SER A 15 6.20 -8.81 4.70
CA SER A 15 6.56 -10.02 5.43
C SER A 15 5.42 -11.04 5.58
N ASP A 16 4.20 -10.72 5.14
CA ASP A 16 3.00 -11.56 5.29
C ASP A 16 2.25 -11.67 3.96
N GLU A 17 2.38 -12.84 3.31
CA GLU A 17 1.81 -13.14 1.99
C GLU A 17 0.28 -13.10 1.97
N ALA A 18 -0.38 -13.49 3.07
CA ALA A 18 -1.83 -13.45 3.17
C ALA A 18 -2.33 -12.00 3.25
N LEU A 19 -1.61 -11.15 3.98
CA LEU A 19 -1.84 -9.71 4.04
C LEU A 19 -1.58 -9.03 2.69
N ARG A 20 -0.53 -9.46 1.97
CA ARG A 20 -0.20 -8.98 0.62
C ARG A 20 -1.32 -9.29 -0.37
N SER A 21 -1.82 -10.52 -0.37
CA SER A 21 -2.97 -10.91 -1.21
C SER A 21 -4.23 -10.10 -0.88
N LYS A 22 -4.51 -9.84 0.40
CA LYS A 22 -5.64 -8.99 0.81
C LYS A 22 -5.47 -7.53 0.38
N LEU A 23 -4.25 -6.99 0.47
CA LEU A 23 -3.96 -5.63 0.02
C LEU A 23 -4.07 -5.52 -1.51
N HIS A 24 -3.60 -6.53 -2.25
CA HIS A 24 -3.74 -6.59 -3.71
C HIS A 24 -5.21 -6.68 -4.16
N ALA A 25 -6.04 -7.40 -3.41
CA ALA A 25 -7.48 -7.51 -3.66
C ALA A 25 -8.30 -6.28 -3.24
N ALA A 26 -7.68 -5.27 -2.59
CA ALA A 26 -8.38 -4.08 -2.14
C ALA A 26 -8.90 -3.27 -3.34
N SER A 27 -10.20 -2.97 -3.33
CA SER A 27 -10.87 -2.29 -4.44
C SER A 27 -10.68 -0.76 -4.41
N GLY A 28 -10.31 -0.22 -3.25
CA GLY A 28 -10.00 1.20 -3.09
C GLY A 28 -9.45 1.55 -1.71
N PHE A 29 -9.25 2.85 -1.47
CA PHE A 29 -8.62 3.36 -0.24
C PHE A 29 -9.32 2.97 1.06
N ASP A 30 -10.65 2.89 1.06
CA ASP A 30 -11.40 2.59 2.27
C ASP A 30 -11.17 1.13 2.72
N ASP A 31 -10.95 0.21 1.77
CA ASP A 31 -10.54 -1.18 2.06
C ASP A 31 -9.15 -1.22 2.66
N ILE A 32 -8.22 -0.40 2.18
CA ILE A 32 -6.84 -0.32 2.67
C ILE A 32 -6.79 0.27 4.08
N VAL A 33 -7.55 1.32 4.34
CA VAL A 33 -7.69 1.92 5.67
C VAL A 33 -8.30 0.92 6.65
N THR A 34 -9.32 0.18 6.23
CA THR A 34 -9.95 -0.87 7.03
C THR A 34 -8.97 -2.01 7.33
N LEU A 35 -8.25 -2.48 6.31
CA LEU A 35 -7.24 -3.52 6.46
C LEU A 35 -6.11 -3.09 7.40
N ALA A 36 -5.64 -1.84 7.31
CA ALA A 36 -4.64 -1.32 8.24
C ALA A 36 -5.19 -1.27 9.67
N ALA A 37 -6.44 -0.82 9.86
CA ALA A 37 -7.11 -0.74 11.16
C ALA A 37 -7.28 -2.12 11.80
N ASP A 38 -7.66 -3.14 11.03
CA ASP A 38 -7.79 -4.53 11.49
C ASP A 38 -6.47 -5.11 12.03
N HIS A 39 -5.35 -4.58 11.53
CA HIS A 39 -4.01 -4.97 11.97
C HIS A 39 -3.43 -4.03 13.05
N GLY A 40 -4.24 -3.15 13.62
CA GLY A 40 -3.88 -2.26 14.73
C GLY A 40 -3.25 -0.94 14.29
N HIS A 41 -3.25 -0.63 13.00
CA HIS A 41 -2.67 0.59 12.46
C HIS A 41 -3.76 1.62 12.18
N SER A 42 -3.65 2.78 12.82
CA SER A 42 -4.59 3.88 12.62
C SER A 42 -4.11 4.74 11.45
N VAL A 43 -4.59 4.46 10.24
CA VAL A 43 -4.15 5.16 9.01
C VAL A 43 -5.26 6.03 8.42
N ASP A 44 -4.98 7.32 8.22
CA ASP A 44 -5.94 8.26 7.65
C ASP A 44 -5.93 8.22 6.11
N LYS A 45 -7.10 8.38 5.50
CA LYS A 45 -7.29 8.36 4.05
C LYS A 45 -6.41 9.37 3.31
N ALA A 46 -6.21 10.58 3.85
CA ALA A 46 -5.34 11.58 3.24
C ALA A 46 -3.86 11.16 3.29
N SER A 47 -3.45 10.39 4.32
CA SER A 47 -2.10 9.85 4.40
C SER A 47 -1.88 8.75 3.35
N VAL A 48 -2.87 7.87 3.14
CA VAL A 48 -2.83 6.86 2.07
C VAL A 48 -2.77 7.51 0.69
N LEU A 49 -3.62 8.52 0.46
CA LEU A 49 -3.64 9.29 -0.79
C LEU A 49 -2.31 10.00 -1.08
N ARG A 50 -1.71 10.66 -0.07
CA ARG A 50 -0.43 11.34 -0.24
C ARG A 50 0.70 10.37 -0.54
N ALA A 51 0.81 9.29 0.22
CA ALA A 51 1.80 8.24 0.00
C ALA A 51 1.67 7.62 -1.40
N HIS A 52 0.44 7.41 -1.85
CA HIS A 52 0.17 6.91 -3.19
C HIS A 52 0.56 7.93 -4.28
N GLY A 53 0.25 9.22 -4.09
CA GLY A 53 0.65 10.27 -5.01
C GLY A 53 2.18 10.39 -5.15
N GLU A 54 2.90 10.27 -4.04
CA GLU A 54 4.37 10.24 -4.02
C GLU A 54 4.92 9.01 -4.77
N ALA A 55 4.28 7.86 -4.61
CA ALA A 55 4.63 6.63 -5.32
C ALA A 55 4.51 6.76 -6.84
N LEU A 56 3.38 7.28 -7.30
CA LEU A 56 3.10 7.47 -8.72
C LEU A 56 4.02 8.53 -9.33
N ALA A 57 4.33 9.59 -8.58
CA ALA A 57 5.23 10.65 -9.03
C ALA A 57 6.68 10.16 -9.22
N GLY A 58 7.11 9.14 -8.46
CA GLY A 58 8.44 8.55 -8.54
C GLY A 58 8.56 7.34 -9.48
N ALA A 59 7.45 6.79 -9.97
CA ALA A 59 7.44 5.60 -10.80
C ALA A 59 7.71 5.93 -12.29
N SER A 60 8.50 5.08 -12.96
CA SER A 60 8.68 5.15 -14.41
C SER A 60 7.44 4.67 -15.17
N ASP A 61 7.27 5.08 -16.43
CA ASP A 61 6.17 4.63 -17.30
C ASP A 61 6.04 3.10 -17.39
N VAL A 62 7.16 2.37 -17.29
CA VAL A 62 7.16 0.89 -17.30
C VAL A 62 6.56 0.34 -16.00
N GLN A 63 6.90 0.94 -14.86
CA GLN A 63 6.35 0.57 -13.56
C GLN A 63 4.87 0.95 -13.46
N LEU A 64 4.50 2.13 -13.95
CA LEU A 64 3.11 2.60 -13.99
C LEU A 64 2.21 1.66 -14.81
N LYS A 65 2.72 1.10 -15.91
CA LYS A 65 2.01 0.07 -16.69
C LYS A 65 1.83 -1.26 -15.96
N GLY A 66 2.68 -1.55 -14.98
CA GLY A 66 2.63 -2.77 -14.17
C GLY A 66 1.70 -2.68 -12.97
N ILE A 67 1.24 -1.48 -12.60
CA ILE A 67 0.30 -1.27 -11.50
C ILE A 67 -1.11 -1.64 -11.98
N ASN A 68 -1.65 -2.74 -11.46
CA ASN A 68 -2.99 -3.23 -11.83
C ASN A 68 -4.04 -2.97 -10.74
N SER A 69 -3.61 -2.60 -9.54
CA SER A 69 -4.47 -2.36 -8.39
C SER A 69 -3.98 -1.22 -7.50
N TRP A 70 -4.86 -0.72 -6.63
CA TRP A 70 -4.50 0.23 -5.58
C TRP A 70 -3.47 -0.34 -4.61
N GLY A 71 -3.60 -1.64 -4.30
CA GLY A 71 -2.62 -2.38 -3.50
C GLY A 71 -1.24 -2.39 -4.14
N ASP A 72 -1.14 -2.65 -5.45
CA ASP A 72 0.15 -2.69 -6.16
C ASP A 72 0.90 -1.38 -6.10
N ALA A 73 0.21 -0.27 -6.36
CA ALA A 73 0.83 1.04 -6.30
C ALA A 73 1.39 1.36 -4.91
N LEU A 74 0.66 0.99 -3.85
CA LEU A 74 1.10 1.15 -2.47
C LEU A 74 2.25 0.21 -2.12
N MET A 75 2.19 -1.04 -2.55
CA MET A 75 3.29 -1.98 -2.34
C MET A 75 4.56 -1.53 -3.07
N HIS A 76 4.42 -1.04 -4.29
CA HIS A 76 5.51 -0.47 -5.08
C HIS A 76 6.10 0.79 -4.44
N ALA A 77 5.28 1.64 -3.83
CA ALA A 77 5.72 2.86 -3.12
C ALA A 77 6.65 2.58 -1.94
N PHE A 78 6.45 1.45 -1.26
CA PHE A 78 7.11 1.13 0.00
C PHE A 78 8.02 -0.10 -0.09
N GLY A 79 8.32 -0.57 -1.30
CA GLY A 79 9.22 -1.69 -1.54
C GLY A 79 8.68 -3.04 -1.07
N ALA A 80 7.36 -3.17 -0.91
CA ALA A 80 6.68 -4.44 -0.66
C ALA A 80 6.33 -5.15 -1.98
N THR A 81 7.17 -4.98 -3.02
CA THR A 81 7.05 -5.75 -4.26
C THR A 81 7.44 -7.19 -3.99
N ASP A 82 6.78 -8.15 -4.64
CA ASP A 82 7.21 -9.55 -4.62
C ASP A 82 8.70 -9.59 -5.01
N ALA A 83 9.52 -10.09 -4.10
CA ALA A 83 10.93 -10.32 -4.37
C ALA A 83 11.02 -11.60 -5.24
N ASP A 84 11.37 -11.36 -6.50
CA ASP A 84 11.70 -12.31 -7.59
C ASP A 84 10.53 -13.12 -8.21
#